data_AF-A0A3M2TAA7-F1
#
_entry.id   AF-A0A3M2TAA7-F1
#
_cell.length_a   1.000
_cell.length_b   1.000
_cell.length_c   1.000
_cell.angle_alpha   90.00
_cell.angle_beta   90.00
_cell.angle_gamma   90.00
#
_symmetry.space_group_name_H-M   'P 1'
#
loop_
_entity.id
_entity.type
_entity.pdbx_description
1 polymer ?
#
loop_
_entity_poly.entity_id
_entity_poly.type
_entity_poly.pdbx_seq_one_letter_code
_entity_poly.pdbx_strand_id
1 'polypeptide(L)' 'MNMNELVRLGNFPPKILPRTPFTTASAYYQRLAETEFMHLATQRNDAVDSDDDCRDKYVARTLFCNLAAEYRLRNHSPPW' A
#
# COMPACT_ATOMS: atom_id res chain seq x y z
N MET A 1 -0.72 8.04 2.11
CA MET A 1 -2.10 7.62 1.78
C MET A 1 -3.05 8.18 2.84
N ASN A 2 -4.14 8.84 2.44
CA ASN A 2 -5.16 9.37 3.36
C ASN A 2 -6.22 8.29 3.62
N MET A 3 -6.36 7.83 4.87
CA MET A 3 -7.28 6.75 5.23
C MET A 3 -8.76 7.11 5.03
N ASN A 4 -9.12 8.39 5.14
CA ASN A 4 -10.49 8.83 4.90
C ASN A 4 -10.84 8.76 3.41
N GLU A 5 -9.88 9.04 2.54
CA GLU A 5 -10.06 8.96 1.08
C GLU A 5 -10.14 7.51 0.60
N LEU A 6 -9.35 6.62 1.19
CA LEU A 6 -9.44 5.17 0.94
C LEU A 6 -10.88 4.65 1.07
N VAL A 7 -11.54 5.01 2.17
CA VAL A 7 -12.92 4.57 2.43
C VAL A 7 -13.90 5.30 1.52
N ARG A 8 -13.80 6.62 1.41
CA ARG A 8 -14.81 7.45 0.71
C ARG A 8 -14.77 7.29 -0.81
N LEU A 9 -13.59 7.16 -1.38
CA LEU A 9 -13.37 7.16 -2.83
C LEU A 9 -12.95 5.79 -3.36
N GLY A 10 -12.17 5.04 -2.56
CA GLY A 10 -11.62 3.74 -2.95
C GLY A 10 -12.51 2.53 -2.66
N ASN A 11 -13.68 2.70 -2.05
CA ASN A 11 -14.50 1.60 -1.51
C ASN A 11 -13.71 0.64 -0.59
N PHE A 12 -12.65 1.14 0.03
CA PHE A 12 -11.81 0.35 0.90
C PHE A 12 -12.58 -0.03 2.17
N PRO A 13 -12.56 -1.31 2.63
CA PRO A 13 -13.34 -1.72 3.79
C PRO A 13 -12.84 -1.01 5.07
N PRO A 14 -13.69 -0.24 5.79
CA PRO A 14 -13.24 0.47 7.00
C PRO A 14 -12.75 -0.46 8.11
N LYS A 15 -13.29 -1.69 8.14
CA LYS A 15 -13.01 -2.70 9.17
C LYS A 15 -11.56 -3.21 9.18
N ILE A 16 -10.82 -3.04 8.08
CA ILE A 16 -9.43 -3.49 7.97
C ILE A 16 -8.41 -2.36 8.16
N LEU A 17 -8.87 -1.12 8.33
CA LEU A 17 -7.98 0.00 8.63
C LEU A 17 -7.26 -0.22 9.97
N PRO A 18 -5.98 0.18 10.08
CA PRO A 18 -5.26 0.14 11.34
C PRO A 18 -5.98 0.99 12.40
N ARG A 19 -6.22 0.42 13.57
CA ARG A 19 -6.86 1.10 14.71
C ARG A 19 -5.86 1.56 15.76
N THR A 20 -4.64 1.05 15.69
CA THR A 20 -3.56 1.33 16.64
C THR A 20 -2.30 1.72 15.88
N PRO A 21 -1.42 2.54 16.49
CA PRO A 21 -0.11 2.82 15.92
C PRO A 21 0.72 1.55 15.70
N PHE A 22 1.69 1.63 14.77
CA PHE A 22 2.66 0.56 14.55
C PHE A 22 3.87 0.73 15.46
N THR A 23 4.38 -0.39 15.97
CA THR A 23 5.54 -0.43 16.88
C THR A 23 6.88 -0.37 16.15
N THR A 24 6.90 -0.67 14.86
CA THR A 24 8.11 -0.62 14.03
C THR A 24 7.82 -0.02 12.67
N ALA A 25 8.84 0.61 12.08
CA ALA A 25 8.75 1.11 10.70
C ALA A 25 8.42 -0.01 9.71
N SER A 26 8.97 -1.21 9.91
CA SER A 26 8.66 -2.36 9.05
C SER A 26 7.21 -2.81 9.14
N ALA A 27 6.63 -2.87 10.34
CA ALA A 27 5.21 -3.19 10.50
C ALA A 27 4.32 -2.14 9.81
N TYR A 28 4.70 -0.86 9.89
CA TYR A 28 4.03 0.20 9.14
C TYR A 28 4.13 0.00 7.63
N TYR A 29 5.33 -0.21 7.09
CA TYR A 29 5.53 -0.36 5.65
C TYR A 29 4.86 -1.61 5.07
N GLN A 30 4.88 -2.72 5.81
CA GLN A 30 4.16 -3.93 5.42
C GLN A 30 2.67 -3.65 5.28
N ARG A 31 2.08 -3.00 6.28
CA ARG A 31 0.65 -2.68 6.27
C ARG A 31 0.28 -1.64 5.23
N LEU A 32 1.17 -0.69 4.97
CA LEU A 32 1.03 0.26 3.86
C LEU A 32 1.01 -0.47 2.51
N ALA A 33 1.92 -1.42 2.29
CA ALA A 33 1.98 -2.18 1.04
C ALA A 33 0.72 -3.02 0.80
N GLU A 34 0.27 -3.75 1.82
CA GLU A 34 -1.00 -4.50 1.78
C GLU A 34 -2.20 -3.60 1.47
N THR A 35 -2.23 -2.41 2.08
CA THR A 35 -3.32 -1.42 1.90
C THR A 35 -3.34 -0.89 0.47
N GLU A 36 -2.19 -0.49 -0.07
CA GLU A 36 -2.06 0.00 -1.45
C GLU A 36 -2.47 -1.07 -2.47
N PHE A 37 -2.08 -2.33 -2.23
CA PHE A 37 -2.47 -3.45 -3.09
C PHE A 37 -3.98 -3.68 -3.07
N MET A 38 -4.60 -3.70 -1.87
CA MET A 38 -6.03 -3.89 -1.76
C MET A 38 -6.83 -2.70 -2.29
N HIS A 39 -6.29 -1.49 -2.17
CA HIS A 39 -6.91 -0.29 -2.75
C HIS A 39 -7.04 -0.43 -4.28
N LEU A 40 -6.01 -0.93 -4.97
CA LEU A 40 -6.08 -1.19 -6.41
C LEU A 40 -7.24 -2.13 -6.77
N ALA A 41 -7.53 -3.14 -5.95
CA ALA A 41 -8.60 -4.11 -6.19
C ALA A 41 -10.01 -3.58 -5.84
N THR A 42 -10.11 -2.57 -4.97
CA THR A 42 -11.39 -2.07 -4.44
C THR A 42 -11.86 -0.79 -5.11
N GLN A 43 -10.93 -0.01 -5.67
CA GLN A 43 -11.23 1.22 -6.39
C GLN A 43 -11.95 0.89 -7.71
N ARG A 44 -13.22 1.31 -7.82
CA ARG A 44 -14.12 0.95 -8.93
C ARG A 44 -14.14 1.95 -10.08
N ASN A 45 -13.83 3.22 -9.81
CA ASN A 45 -13.91 4.31 -10.78
C ASN A 45 -12.52 4.90 -11.00
N ASP A 46 -12.15 5.09 -12.26
CA ASP A 46 -10.92 5.76 -12.71
C ASP A 46 -9.66 5.25 -11.97
N ALA A 47 -9.67 3.97 -11.61
CA ALA A 47 -8.57 3.32 -10.90
C ALA A 47 -7.41 3.03 -11.84
N VAL A 48 -7.74 2.77 -13.11
CA VAL A 48 -6.81 2.48 -14.20
C VAL A 48 -7.23 3.22 -15.46
N ASP A 49 -6.28 3.81 -16.15
CA ASP A 49 -6.52 4.59 -17.37
C ASP A 49 -6.37 3.73 -18.65
N SER A 50 -5.61 2.63 -18.56
CA SER A 50 -5.37 1.66 -19.62
C SER A 50 -4.92 0.31 -19.07
N ASP A 51 -4.80 -0.70 -19.94
CA ASP A 51 -4.25 -2.02 -19.57
C ASP A 51 -2.79 -1.92 -19.11
N ASP A 52 -1.99 -1.06 -19.76
CA ASP A 52 -0.59 -0.82 -19.38
C ASP A 52 -0.51 -0.14 -18.01
N ASP A 53 -1.35 0.87 -17.75
CA ASP A 53 -1.41 1.52 -16.44
C ASP A 53 -1.88 0.55 -15.34
N CYS A 54 -2.84 -0.32 -15.64
CA CYS A 54 -3.25 -1.40 -14.73
C CYS A 54 -2.07 -2.32 -14.40
N ARG A 55 -1.32 -2.75 -15.43
CA ARG A 55 -0.17 -3.63 -15.27
C ARG A 55 0.94 -2.96 -14.46
N ASP A 56 1.26 -1.70 -14.74
CA ASP A 56 2.30 -0.96 -14.03
C ASP A 56 1.92 -0.74 -12.57
N LYS A 57 0.66 -0.35 -12.29
CA LYS A 57 0.12 -0.24 -10.93
C LYS A 57 0.17 -1.55 -10.17
N TYR A 58 -0.13 -2.67 -10.83
CA TYR A 58 -0.08 -4.00 -10.23
C TYR A 58 1.36 -4.43 -9.92
N VAL A 59 2.28 -4.28 -10.89
CA VAL A 59 3.68 -4.65 -10.73
C VAL A 59 4.35 -3.81 -9.64
N ALA A 60 4.15 -2.49 -9.64
CA ALA A 60 4.72 -1.60 -8.63
C ALA A 60 4.26 -1.98 -7.22
N ARG A 61 2.97 -2.26 -7.02
CA ARG A 61 2.42 -2.66 -5.72
C ARG A 61 2.88 -4.05 -5.29
N THR A 62 3.03 -4.98 -6.23
CA THR A 62 3.59 -6.31 -5.96
C THR A 62 5.05 -6.21 -5.51
N LEU A 63 5.87 -5.42 -6.21
CA LEU A 63 7.26 -5.17 -5.82
C LEU A 63 7.34 -4.51 -4.45
N PHE A 64 6.45 -3.55 -4.16
CA PHE A 64 6.40 -2.90 -2.86
C PHE A 64 6.07 -3.89 -1.73
N CYS A 65 5.08 -4.78 -1.93
CA CYS A 65 4.78 -5.86 -0.99
C CYS A 65 5.99 -6.77 -0.74
N ASN A 66 6.69 -7.18 -1.80
CA ASN A 66 7.86 -8.05 -1.70
C ASN A 66 9.00 -7.36 -0.91
N LEU A 67 9.30 -6.11 -1.24
CA LEU A 67 10.33 -5.34 -0.53
C LEU A 67 9.96 -5.11 0.94
N ALA A 68 8.68 -4.91 1.25
CA ALA A 68 8.21 -4.76 2.62
C ALA A 68 8.35 -6.06 3.41
N ALA A 69 7.99 -7.20 2.80
CA ALA A 69 8.13 -8.52 3.39
C ALA A 69 9.58 -8.92 3.62
N GLU A 70 10.49 -8.54 2.72
CA GLU A 70 11.93 -8.77 2.83
C GLU A 70 12.63 -7.78 3.80
N TYR A 71 11.90 -6.85 4.43
CA TYR A 71 12.46 -5.75 5.25
C TYR A 71 13.44 -4.81 4.51
N ARG A 72 13.42 -4.82 3.17
CA ARG A 72 14.34 -4.08 2.30
C ARG A 72 13.93 -2.64 2.01
N LEU A 73 12.78 -2.21 2.54
CA LEU A 73 12.35 -0.81 2.47
C LEU A 73 13.09 0.12 3.46
N ARG A 74 14.03 -0.42 4.24
CA ARG A 74 14.90 0.39 5.09
C ARG A 74 16.11 0.84 4.26
N ASN A 75 16.27 2.15 4.08
CA ASN A 75 17.60 2.69 3.85
C ASN A 75 18.38 2.54 5.15
N HIS A 76 19.31 1.59 5.21
CA HIS A 76 20.37 1.67 6.21
C HIS A 76 21.36 2.73 5.71
N SER A 77 21.11 4.00 5.99
CA SER A 77 22.24 4.94 6.10
C SER A 77 23.06 4.47 7.31
N PRO A 78 24.40 4.34 7.19
CA PRO A 78 25.23 4.06 8.34
C PRO A 78 25.13 5.20 9.36
N PRO A 79 25.33 4.94 10.67
CA PRO A 79 25.35 5.99 11.69
C PRO A 79 26.66 6.82 11.69
N TRP A 80 27.35 6.95 10.55
CA TRP A 80 28.53 7.80 10.41
C TRP A 80 28.29 8.93 9.42
#